data_AF-A0A1Z8Q421-F1
#
_entry.id   AF-A0A1Z8Q421-F1
#
_cell.length_a   1.000
_cell.length_b   1.000
_cell.length_c   1.000
_cell.angle_alpha   90.00
_cell.angle_beta   90.00
_cell.angle_gamma   90.00
#
_symmetry.space_group_name_H-M   'P 1'
#
loop_
_entity.id
_entity.type
_entity.pdbx_description
1 polymer ?
#
loop_
_entity_poly.entity_id
_entity_poly.type
_entity_poly.pdbx_seq_one_letter_code
_entity_poly.pdbx_strand_id
1 'polypeptide(L)'
;MIFYKILRYIVIAIICLFIAFIALLAYLFVTQANIKQVNYIEGCESNETFTVYCNYQNPEDLAVLPDGRHILVSEFGAIVPLSPTNVQGKLSLLDTTDGRKKNLEIEISDNVWGDPECQRESMVLSPHGIDINERLDGSYQLAIVNHMPTETIELFELREINDAWSLTWRGCV
;
A
#
# COMPACT_ATOMS: atom_id res chain seq x y z
N MET A 1 8.08 33.17 -62.41
CA MET A 1 8.89 31.92 -62.37
C MET A 1 9.67 31.75 -61.07
N ILE A 2 10.31 32.79 -60.52
CA ILE A 2 11.06 32.73 -59.24
C ILE A 2 10.16 32.45 -58.03
N PHE A 3 9.01 33.13 -57.94
CA PHE A 3 8.06 32.94 -56.83
C PHE A 3 7.52 31.50 -56.73
N TYR A 4 7.25 30.85 -57.87
CA TYR A 4 6.83 29.45 -57.94
C TYR A 4 7.93 28.48 -57.46
N LYS A 5 9.20 28.77 -57.78
CA LYS A 5 10.33 27.98 -57.28
C LYS A 5 10.47 28.14 -55.77
N ILE A 6 10.38 29.36 -55.24
CA ILE A 6 10.45 29.64 -53.79
C ILE A 6 9.31 28.93 -53.05
N LEU A 7 8.07 29.05 -53.54
CA LEU A 7 6.92 28.37 -52.96
C LEU A 7 7.09 26.84 -52.95
N ARG A 8 7.61 26.28 -54.04
CA ARG A 8 7.93 24.84 -54.13
C ARG A 8 8.97 24.41 -53.08
N TYR A 9 10.02 25.18 -52.85
CA TYR A 9 11.02 24.87 -51.82
C TYR A 9 10.45 24.96 -50.40
N ILE A 10 9.58 25.94 -50.13
CA ILE A 10 8.90 26.08 -48.82
C ILE A 10 8.01 24.86 -48.55
N VAL A 11 7.21 24.44 -49.53
CA VAL A 11 6.35 23.25 -49.40
C VAL A 11 7.17 21.99 -49.14
N ILE A 12 8.28 21.79 -49.86
CA ILE A 12 9.18 20.65 -49.65
C ILE A 12 9.79 20.69 -48.24
N ALA A 13 10.25 21.86 -47.76
CA ALA A 13 10.82 22.00 -46.42
C ALA A 13 9.80 21.67 -45.31
N ILE A 14 8.55 22.12 -45.45
CA ILE A 14 7.47 21.78 -44.50
C ILE A 14 7.20 20.28 -44.48
N ILE A 15 7.16 19.63 -45.64
CA ILE A 15 6.97 18.17 -45.74
C ILE A 15 8.14 17.43 -45.07
N CYS A 16 9.38 17.85 -45.32
CA CYS A 16 10.56 17.25 -44.69
C CYS A 16 10.56 17.41 -43.16
N LEU A 17 10.22 18.60 -42.65
CA LEU A 17 10.09 18.86 -41.22
C LEU A 17 9.00 18.00 -40.58
N PHE A 18 7.86 17.86 -41.25
CA PHE A 18 6.76 17.02 -40.78
C PHE A 18 7.18 15.54 -40.72
N ILE A 19 7.85 15.02 -41.74
CA ILE A 19 8.38 13.65 -41.76
C ILE A 19 9.41 13.44 -40.64
N ALA A 20 10.32 14.40 -40.44
CA ALA A 20 11.32 14.33 -39.37
C ALA A 20 10.67 14.33 -37.97
N PHE A 21 9.62 15.13 -37.80
CA PHE A 21 8.84 15.16 -36.55
C PHE A 21 8.12 13.83 -36.30
N ILE A 22 7.48 13.24 -37.32
CA ILE A 22 6.85 11.92 -37.19
C ILE A 22 7.89 10.83 -36.89
N ALA A 23 9.05 10.86 -37.54
CA ALA A 23 10.14 9.93 -37.27
C ALA A 23 10.67 10.06 -35.83
N LEU A 24 10.79 11.29 -35.32
CA LEU A 24 11.16 11.56 -33.94
C LEU A 24 10.12 11.02 -32.96
N LEU A 25 8.82 11.24 -33.23
CA LEU A 25 7.74 10.68 -32.39
C LEU A 25 7.75 9.16 -32.38
N ALA A 26 7.96 8.52 -33.54
CA ALA A 26 8.08 7.07 -33.62
C ALA A 26 9.31 6.55 -32.85
N TYR A 27 10.44 7.24 -32.95
CA TYR A 27 11.64 6.91 -32.17
C TYR A 27 11.41 7.04 -30.66
N LEU A 28 10.78 8.13 -30.21
CA LEU A 28 10.42 8.32 -28.80
C LEU A 28 9.45 7.25 -28.31
N PHE A 29 8.45 6.88 -29.11
CA PHE A 29 7.51 5.80 -28.78
C PHE A 29 8.22 4.44 -28.62
N VAL A 30 9.11 4.09 -29.55
CA VAL A 30 9.87 2.83 -29.51
C VAL A 30 10.86 2.79 -28.34
N THR A 31 11.51 3.91 -28.02
CA THR A 31 12.48 3.97 -26.91
C THR A 31 11.82 4.02 -25.53
N GLN A 32 10.63 4.61 -25.40
CA GLN A 32 9.82 4.52 -24.19
C GLN A 32 9.18 3.14 -23.99
N ALA A 33 9.02 2.35 -25.06
CA ALA A 33 8.54 0.98 -24.99
C ALA A 33 9.63 0.01 -24.47
N ASN A 34 10.20 0.29 -23.31
CA ASN A 34 10.76 -0.77 -22.45
C ASN A 34 9.59 -1.54 -21.82
N ILE A 35 8.79 -2.20 -22.67
CA ILE A 35 7.74 -3.12 -22.26
C ILE A 35 8.43 -4.45 -21.98
N LYS A 36 9.24 -4.51 -20.91
CA LYS A 36 9.42 -5.81 -20.27
C LYS A 36 8.04 -6.15 -19.73
N GLN A 37 7.34 -7.07 -20.42
CA GLN A 37 6.11 -7.64 -19.93
C GLN A 37 6.45 -8.29 -18.59
N VAL A 38 6.09 -7.60 -17.51
CA VAL A 38 6.16 -8.19 -16.17
C VAL A 38 5.03 -9.21 -16.16
N ASN A 39 5.38 -10.49 -16.20
CA ASN A 39 4.40 -11.53 -15.98
C ASN A 39 3.82 -11.31 -14.59
N TYR A 40 2.50 -11.11 -14.53
CA TYR A 40 1.82 -11.09 -13.25
C TYR A 40 2.06 -12.44 -12.57
N ILE A 41 2.39 -12.39 -11.28
CA ILE A 41 2.41 -13.60 -10.46
C ILE A 41 0.95 -14.02 -10.35
N GLU A 42 0.58 -15.09 -11.06
CA GLU A 42 -0.75 -15.68 -10.96
C GLU A 42 -0.77 -16.69 -9.82
N GLY A 43 -1.84 -16.64 -9.01
CA GLY A 43 -1.98 -17.50 -7.85
C GLY A 43 -1.05 -17.09 -6.70
N CYS A 44 -0.94 -17.99 -5.73
CA CYS A 44 -0.08 -17.82 -4.57
C CYS A 44 0.89 -18.98 -4.49
N GLU A 45 1.88 -18.95 -5.38
CA GLU A 45 2.87 -20.01 -5.54
C GLU A 45 4.28 -19.43 -5.57
N SER A 46 5.18 -20.07 -4.83
CA SER A 46 6.60 -19.73 -4.86
C SER A 46 7.23 -20.24 -6.16
N ASN A 47 8.31 -19.59 -6.58
CA ASN A 47 9.13 -20.04 -7.71
C ASN A 47 10.63 -19.92 -7.37
N GLU A 48 11.50 -20.11 -8.37
CA GLU A 48 12.95 -20.07 -8.17
C GLU A 48 13.49 -18.69 -7.74
N THR A 49 12.73 -17.61 -7.97
CA THR A 49 13.13 -16.23 -7.67
C THR A 49 12.46 -15.69 -6.40
N PHE A 50 11.21 -16.07 -6.14
CA PHE A 50 10.40 -15.52 -5.07
C PHE A 50 9.78 -16.60 -4.21
N THR A 51 9.92 -16.44 -2.90
CA THR A 51 9.06 -17.12 -1.92
C THR A 51 7.83 -16.28 -1.69
N VAL A 52 6.66 -16.89 -1.86
CA VAL A 52 5.35 -16.22 -1.67
C VAL A 52 4.68 -16.81 -0.44
N TYR A 53 4.26 -15.93 0.48
CA TYR A 53 3.50 -16.30 1.67
C TYR A 53 2.01 -16.02 1.48
N CYS A 54 1.21 -17.06 1.62
CA CYS A 54 -0.20 -17.04 1.25
C CYS A 54 -1.15 -16.81 2.44
N ASN A 55 -2.45 -16.74 2.14
CA ASN A 55 -3.54 -16.61 3.10
C ASN A 55 -3.65 -15.23 3.76
N TYR A 56 -3.21 -14.17 3.09
CA TYR A 56 -3.49 -12.79 3.43
C TYR A 56 -4.65 -12.26 2.58
N GLN A 57 -5.55 -11.52 3.21
CA GLN A 57 -6.61 -10.78 2.54
C GLN A 57 -6.06 -9.41 2.15
N ASN A 58 -5.87 -9.17 0.84
CA ASN A 58 -5.42 -7.88 0.30
C ASN A 58 -4.35 -7.18 1.16
N PRO A 59 -3.17 -7.79 1.36
CA PRO A 59 -2.12 -7.17 2.17
C PRO A 59 -1.73 -5.84 1.52
N GLU A 60 -2.00 -4.72 2.19
CA GLU A 60 -1.84 -3.39 1.59
C GLU A 60 -0.56 -2.70 2.05
N ASP A 61 -0.26 -2.76 3.34
CA ASP A 61 0.93 -2.14 3.91
C ASP A 61 1.60 -3.04 4.97
N LEU A 62 2.89 -2.78 5.22
CA LEU A 62 3.78 -3.60 6.04
C LEU A 62 4.62 -2.73 6.97
N ALA A 63 4.67 -3.10 8.26
CA ALA A 63 5.54 -2.45 9.24
C ALA A 63 6.40 -3.49 9.97
N VAL A 64 7.69 -3.20 10.15
CA VAL A 64 8.61 -4.06 10.91
C VAL A 64 8.37 -3.83 12.40
N LEU A 65 8.24 -4.92 13.17
CA LEU A 65 8.11 -4.85 14.62
C LEU A 65 9.48 -4.63 15.31
N PRO A 66 9.52 -4.08 16.54
CA PRO A 66 10.77 -3.76 17.23
C PRO A 66 11.73 -4.94 17.47
N ASP A 67 11.22 -6.18 17.47
CA ASP A 67 12.05 -7.38 17.60
C ASP A 67 12.88 -7.72 16.34
N GLY A 68 12.65 -7.01 15.23
CA GLY A 68 13.32 -7.26 13.96
C GLY A 68 12.98 -8.62 13.33
N ARG A 69 11.98 -9.34 13.86
CA ARG A 69 11.58 -10.68 13.43
C ARG A 69 10.20 -10.68 12.79
N HIS A 70 9.26 -9.95 13.35
CA HIS A 70 7.88 -9.98 12.87
C HIS A 70 7.58 -8.76 12.00
N ILE A 71 6.76 -8.98 10.97
CA ILE A 71 6.23 -7.91 10.12
C ILE A 71 4.73 -7.85 10.37
N LEU A 72 4.23 -6.69 10.80
CA LEU A 72 2.81 -6.40 10.85
C LEU A 72 2.29 -6.17 9.44
N VAL A 73 1.16 -6.79 9.11
CA VAL A 73 0.50 -6.72 7.81
C VAL A 73 -0.90 -6.14 8.00
N SER A 74 -1.20 -5.05 7.30
CA SER A 74 -2.58 -4.58 7.16
C SER A 74 -3.29 -5.38 6.07
N GLU A 75 -4.31 -6.14 6.45
CA GLU A 75 -5.13 -6.90 5.52
C GLU A 75 -6.38 -6.11 5.18
N PHE A 76 -6.31 -5.35 4.08
CA PHE A 76 -7.37 -4.43 3.70
C PHE A 76 -8.67 -5.18 3.38
N GLY A 77 -9.76 -4.62 3.88
CA GLY A 77 -11.09 -5.11 3.62
C GLY A 77 -11.57 -4.73 2.23
N ALA A 78 -12.48 -3.76 2.21
CA ALA A 78 -12.89 -3.01 1.03
C ALA A 78 -13.57 -1.71 1.47
N ILE A 79 -13.65 -0.73 0.57
CA ILE A 79 -14.28 0.57 0.80
C ILE A 79 -15.20 0.98 -0.36
N VAL A 80 -16.37 1.55 -0.06
CA VAL A 80 -17.27 2.17 -1.04
C VAL A 80 -16.69 3.55 -1.45
N PRO A 81 -16.68 3.93 -2.74
CA PRO A 81 -17.31 3.30 -3.90
C PRO A 81 -16.40 2.37 -4.72
N LEU A 82 -15.16 2.09 -4.26
CA LEU A 82 -14.25 1.19 -4.97
C LEU A 82 -14.75 -0.26 -4.96
N SER A 83 -15.55 -0.61 -3.96
CA SER A 83 -16.31 -1.84 -3.83
C SER A 83 -17.81 -1.55 -3.68
N PRO A 84 -18.71 -2.47 -4.07
CA PRO A 84 -20.15 -2.33 -3.83
C PRO A 84 -20.52 -2.21 -2.34
N THR A 85 -19.68 -2.76 -1.45
CA THR A 85 -19.89 -2.76 0.00
C THR A 85 -18.55 -2.62 0.72
N ASN A 86 -18.59 -2.02 1.92
CA ASN A 86 -17.47 -2.11 2.85
C ASN A 86 -17.33 -3.56 3.33
N VAL A 87 -16.09 -4.04 3.44
CA VAL A 87 -15.77 -5.38 3.93
C VAL A 87 -14.78 -5.22 5.07
N GLN A 88 -14.94 -6.00 6.15
CA GLN A 88 -14.00 -5.98 7.26
C GLN A 88 -12.67 -6.63 6.83
N GLY A 89 -11.58 -5.97 7.18
CA GLY A 89 -10.22 -6.47 7.12
C GLY A 89 -9.71 -6.90 8.50
N LYS A 90 -8.39 -7.03 8.63
CA LYS A 90 -7.75 -7.42 9.90
C LYS A 90 -6.27 -7.06 9.92
N LEU A 91 -5.64 -7.32 11.05
CA LEU A 91 -4.19 -7.25 11.21
C LEU A 91 -3.66 -8.66 11.42
N SER A 92 -2.47 -8.92 10.91
CA SER A 92 -1.75 -10.16 11.16
C SER A 92 -0.25 -9.93 11.18
N LEU A 93 0.49 -10.92 11.66
CA LEU A 93 1.94 -10.92 11.65
C LEU A 93 2.48 -11.97 10.69
N LEU A 94 3.53 -11.62 9.96
CA LEU A 94 4.42 -12.57 9.30
C LEU A 94 5.64 -12.79 10.19
N ASP A 95 5.90 -14.03 10.59
CA ASP A 95 7.16 -14.43 11.22
C ASP A 95 8.21 -14.64 10.13
N THR A 96 9.26 -13.81 10.10
CA THR A 96 10.28 -13.89 9.04
C THR A 96 11.20 -15.12 9.16
N THR A 97 11.14 -15.85 10.27
CA THR A 97 11.98 -17.05 10.46
C THR A 97 11.48 -18.25 9.67
N ASP A 98 10.15 -18.47 9.65
CA ASP A 98 9.53 -19.63 9.03
C ASP A 98 8.40 -19.26 8.04
N GLY A 99 8.10 -17.96 7.90
CA GLY A 99 7.08 -17.45 6.99
C GLY A 99 5.65 -17.65 7.49
N ARG A 100 5.45 -18.04 8.76
CA ARG A 100 4.11 -18.31 9.26
C ARG A 100 3.37 -17.02 9.55
N LYS A 101 2.10 -17.01 9.12
CA LYS A 101 1.12 -16.02 9.53
C LYS A 101 0.66 -16.28 10.97
N LYS A 102 0.64 -15.25 11.80
CA LYS A 102 0.09 -15.27 13.16
C LYS A 102 -1.03 -14.24 13.29
N ASN A 103 -2.03 -14.57 14.08
CA ASN A 103 -3.08 -13.61 14.45
C ASN A 103 -2.55 -12.69 15.54
N LEU A 104 -3.12 -11.49 15.60
CA LEU A 104 -2.81 -10.49 16.60
C LEU A 104 -4.03 -10.27 17.48
N GLU A 105 -3.86 -10.41 18.79
CA GLU A 105 -4.94 -10.11 19.73
C GLU A 105 -5.07 -8.60 19.92
N ILE A 106 -6.30 -8.11 19.92
CA ILE A 106 -6.62 -6.70 20.13
C ILE A 106 -7.48 -6.57 21.37
N GLU A 107 -7.01 -5.80 22.34
CA GLU A 107 -7.74 -5.39 23.53
C GLU A 107 -8.21 -3.94 23.37
N ILE A 108 -9.46 -3.64 23.74
CA ILE A 108 -9.94 -2.26 23.82
C ILE A 108 -9.67 -1.73 25.23
N SER A 109 -9.05 -0.56 25.33
CA SER A 109 -8.73 0.11 26.60
C SER A 109 -9.12 1.58 26.58
N ASP A 110 -8.76 2.31 27.63
CA ASP A 110 -9.08 3.73 27.77
C ASP A 110 -8.44 4.55 26.65
N ASN A 111 -9.21 5.49 26.09
CA ASN A 111 -8.71 6.46 25.13
C ASN A 111 -7.85 7.51 25.83
N VAL A 112 -6.54 7.37 25.70
CA VAL A 112 -5.54 8.26 26.29
C VAL A 112 -4.64 8.91 25.24
N TRP A 113 -4.76 8.53 23.97
CA TRP A 113 -3.91 9.00 22.87
C TRP A 113 -4.67 9.76 21.76
N GLY A 114 -5.96 9.50 21.58
CA GLY A 114 -6.76 10.06 20.48
C GLY A 114 -7.59 11.27 20.88
N ASP A 115 -8.60 11.56 20.06
CA ASP A 115 -9.66 12.53 20.37
C ASP A 115 -10.52 11.98 21.53
N PRO A 116 -10.75 12.72 22.64
CA PRO A 116 -11.53 12.25 23.79
C PRO A 116 -12.95 11.74 23.45
N GLU A 117 -13.56 12.26 22.38
CA GLU A 117 -14.89 11.87 21.92
C GLU A 117 -14.87 10.58 21.09
N CYS A 118 -13.69 10.13 20.65
CA CYS A 118 -13.56 8.83 20.01
C CYS A 118 -13.68 7.70 21.04
N GLN A 119 -14.72 6.89 20.91
CA GLN A 119 -14.97 5.72 21.75
C GLN A 119 -15.16 4.47 20.89
N ARG A 120 -14.81 3.30 21.45
CA ARG A 120 -14.97 1.99 20.79
C ARG A 120 -15.56 0.99 21.78
N GLU A 121 -16.68 0.36 21.40
CA GLU A 121 -17.24 -0.80 22.11
C GLU A 121 -16.74 -2.13 21.52
N SER A 122 -16.43 -2.11 20.23
CA SER A 122 -15.89 -3.24 19.48
C SER A 122 -14.91 -2.74 18.43
N MET A 123 -13.99 -3.62 18.02
CA MET A 123 -12.99 -3.30 17.02
C MET A 123 -13.44 -3.84 15.66
N VAL A 124 -13.77 -2.93 14.75
CA VAL A 124 -14.07 -3.22 13.36
C VAL A 124 -13.05 -2.48 12.52
N LEU A 125 -12.26 -3.21 11.74
CA LEU A 125 -11.19 -2.63 10.94
C LEU A 125 -11.41 -2.92 9.46
N SER A 126 -11.11 -1.95 8.62
CA SER A 126 -10.74 -2.13 7.22
C SER A 126 -9.43 -1.35 7.04
N PRO A 127 -8.31 -1.94 7.48
CA PRO A 127 -7.06 -1.22 7.66
C PRO A 127 -6.36 -1.03 6.31
N HIS A 128 -5.72 0.12 6.16
CA HIS A 128 -4.94 0.49 4.98
C HIS A 128 -3.51 0.78 5.46
N GLY A 129 -3.00 1.99 5.23
CA GLY A 129 -1.66 2.38 5.68
C GLY A 129 -1.46 2.24 7.19
N ILE A 130 -0.26 1.80 7.57
CA ILE A 130 0.16 1.60 8.97
C ILE A 130 1.55 2.20 9.22
N ASP A 131 1.78 2.66 10.44
CA ASP A 131 3.13 3.06 10.87
C ASP A 131 3.34 2.79 12.37
N ILE A 132 4.57 2.45 12.75
CA ILE A 132 4.97 2.16 14.13
C ILE A 132 6.07 3.12 14.55
N ASN A 133 5.84 3.84 15.64
CA ASN A 133 6.82 4.74 16.24
C ASN A 133 7.00 4.47 17.74
N GLU A 134 8.21 4.67 18.24
CA GLU A 134 8.49 4.68 19.67
C GLU A 134 8.13 6.06 20.26
N ARG A 135 7.38 6.06 21.36
CA ARG A 135 7.00 7.25 22.10
C ARG A 135 8.10 7.66 23.09
N LEU A 136 7.99 8.87 23.64
CA LEU A 136 8.96 9.41 24.62
C LEU A 136 9.07 8.58 25.90
N ASP A 137 8.03 7.83 26.25
CA ASP A 137 7.99 6.93 27.42
C ASP A 137 8.51 5.51 27.10
N GLY A 138 8.97 5.28 25.86
CA GLY A 138 9.47 4.00 25.38
C GLY A 138 8.38 3.02 24.92
N SER A 139 7.10 3.39 25.01
CA SER A 139 6.02 2.56 24.46
C SER A 139 5.98 2.66 22.93
N TYR A 140 5.62 1.57 22.25
CA TYR A 140 5.44 1.57 20.80
C TYR A 140 3.99 1.90 20.45
N GLN A 141 3.80 2.90 19.61
CA GLN A 141 2.52 3.30 19.05
C GLN A 141 2.42 2.86 17.60
N LEU A 142 1.37 2.11 17.30
CA LEU A 142 0.89 1.81 15.97
C LEU A 142 -0.24 2.77 15.61
N ALA A 143 -0.13 3.44 14.47
CA ALA A 143 -1.22 4.20 13.85
C ALA A 143 -1.71 3.48 12.60
N ILE A 144 -3.03 3.41 12.43
CA ILE A 144 -3.68 2.67 11.34
C ILE A 144 -4.71 3.55 10.65
N VAL A 145 -4.57 3.74 9.35
CA VAL A 145 -5.65 4.30 8.52
C VAL A 145 -6.76 3.25 8.46
N ASN A 146 -7.95 3.60 8.96
CA ASN A 146 -9.06 2.68 9.07
C ASN A 146 -10.31 3.24 8.37
N HIS A 147 -10.92 2.41 7.54
CA HIS A 147 -12.08 2.77 6.72
C HIS A 147 -13.42 2.24 7.28
N MET A 148 -13.44 1.65 8.47
CA MET A 148 -14.66 1.11 9.09
C MET A 148 -14.72 1.32 10.60
N PRO A 149 -15.90 1.58 11.20
CA PRO A 149 -17.17 1.89 10.52
C PRO A 149 -17.17 3.27 9.87
N THR A 150 -16.21 4.12 10.23
CA THR A 150 -15.98 5.47 9.71
C THR A 150 -14.49 5.66 9.43
N GLU A 151 -14.16 6.65 8.61
CA GLU A 151 -12.79 7.08 8.37
C GLU A 151 -12.15 7.58 9.65
N THR A 152 -11.10 6.90 10.10
CA THR A 152 -10.36 7.25 11.33
C THR A 152 -8.89 6.87 11.20
N ILE A 153 -8.05 7.49 12.04
CA ILE A 153 -6.75 6.90 12.39
C ILE A 153 -6.91 6.22 13.74
N GLU A 154 -6.81 4.90 13.76
CA GLU A 154 -6.85 4.10 14.99
C GLU A 154 -5.45 4.02 15.61
N LEU A 155 -5.35 4.24 16.92
CA LEU A 155 -4.09 4.29 17.65
C LEU A 155 -4.02 3.11 18.64
N PHE A 156 -2.96 2.32 18.56
CA PHE A 156 -2.75 1.14 19.39
C PHE A 156 -1.37 1.16 20.05
N GLU A 157 -1.31 0.79 21.31
CA GLU A 157 -0.07 0.40 21.96
C GLU A 157 0.28 -1.02 21.52
N LEU A 158 1.48 -1.18 20.98
CA LEU A 158 2.04 -2.47 20.65
C LEU A 158 2.78 -3.02 21.87
N ARG A 159 2.37 -4.21 22.32
CA ARG A 159 2.90 -4.84 23.54
C ARG A 159 3.40 -6.24 23.26
N GLU A 160 4.49 -6.61 23.91
CA GLU A 160 4.97 -7.98 23.95
C GLU A 160 4.61 -8.59 25.31
N ILE A 161 3.82 -9.66 25.30
CA ILE A 161 3.34 -10.35 26.49
C ILE A 161 3.66 -11.84 26.31
N ASN A 162 4.52 -12.41 27.17
CA ASN A 162 4.93 -13.82 27.11
C ASN A 162 5.46 -14.24 25.71
N ASP A 163 6.36 -13.44 25.13
CA ASP A 163 6.92 -13.64 23.79
C ASP A 163 5.88 -13.64 22.65
N ALA A 164 4.71 -13.04 22.89
CA ALA A 164 3.67 -12.83 21.90
C ALA A 164 3.30 -11.35 21.80
N TRP A 165 3.26 -10.85 20.57
CA TRP A 165 2.79 -9.49 20.29
C TRP A 165 1.27 -9.39 20.42
N SER A 166 0.80 -8.29 20.99
CA SER A 166 -0.60 -7.91 21.08
C SER A 166 -0.77 -6.41 20.89
N LEU A 167 -2.00 -5.97 20.63
CA LEU A 167 -2.37 -4.57 20.52
C LEU A 167 -3.36 -4.19 21.62
N THR A 168 -3.11 -3.06 22.27
CA THR A 168 -4.09 -2.41 23.13
C THR A 168 -4.54 -1.13 22.44
N TRP A 169 -5.82 -1.00 22.10
CA TRP A 169 -6.37 0.23 21.55
C TRP A 169 -6.29 1.35 22.58
N ARG A 170 -5.84 2.52 22.15
CA ARG A 170 -5.59 3.70 23.00
C ARG A 170 -6.27 4.98 22.51
N GLY A 171 -7.04 4.90 21.43
CA GLY A 171 -7.79 6.04 20.90
C GLY A 171 -7.92 6.03 19.39
N CYS A 172 -8.69 6.98 18.86
CA CYS A 172 -8.70 7.30 17.44
C CYS A 172 -8.83 8.80 17.21
N VAL A 173 -8.56 9.24 15.98
CA VAL A 173 -8.84 10.60 15.48
C VAL A 173 -9.60 10.55 14.16
#